data_AF-A0A914FNH7-F1
#
_entry.id   AF-A0A914FNH7-F1
#
_cell.length_a   1.000
_cell.length_b   1.000
_cell.length_c   1.000
_cell.angle_alpha   90.00
_cell.angle_beta   90.00
_cell.angle_gamma   90.00
#
_symmetry.space_group_name_H-M   'P 1'
#
loop_
_entity.id
_entity.type
_entity.pdbx_description
1 polymer ?
#
loop_
_entity_poly.entity_id
_entity_poly.type
_entity_poly.pdbx_seq_one_letter_code
_entity_poly.pdbx_strand_id
1 'polypeptide(L)'
;MKVALSPKDIWQLLNGVLCVYKPRDISLASLKKRIVNQIVEEGNTYDDSMDTIPMIEMPIVEPHPVTEALLVVGTRRQLDYRRHPLMCGKSFRAEDIMIEQITELEPASSGICGKHY
;
A
#
# COMPACT_ATOMS: atom_id res chain seq x y z
N MET A 1 17.57 -12.64 3.65
CA MET A 1 17.92 -11.53 2.75
C MET A 1 16.73 -10.58 2.72
N LYS A 2 16.87 -9.33 3.17
CA LYS A 2 15.83 -8.31 2.92
C LYS A 2 16.05 -7.81 1.49
N VAL A 3 15.11 -8.10 0.60
CA VAL A 3 15.13 -7.56 -0.77
C VAL A 3 14.70 -6.11 -0.68
N ALA A 4 15.46 -5.20 -1.29
CA ALA A 4 15.02 -3.80 -1.42
C ALA A 4 13.93 -3.75 -2.49
N LEU A 5 12.67 -3.76 -2.07
CA LEU A 5 11.50 -3.64 -2.94
C LEU A 5 10.83 -2.30 -2.68
N SER A 6 10.50 -1.57 -3.75
CA SER A 6 9.63 -0.41 -3.62
C SER A 6 8.16 -0.85 -3.48
N PRO A 7 7.25 0.00 -2.96
CA PRO A 7 5.82 -0.30 -2.91
C PRO A 7 5.24 -0.71 -4.28
N LYS A 8 5.76 -0.14 -5.37
CA LYS A 8 5.36 -0.48 -6.74
C LYS A 8 5.75 -1.90 -7.13
N ASP A 9 6.95 -2.34 -6.74
CA ASP A 9 7.43 -3.69 -7.03
C ASP A 9 6.61 -4.73 -6.26
N ILE A 10 6.30 -4.43 -4.99
CA ILE A 10 5.40 -5.25 -4.16
C ILE A 10 4.03 -5.34 -4.82
N TRP A 11 3.47 -4.22 -5.29
CA TRP A 11 2.17 -4.22 -5.97
C TRP A 11 2.18 -5.12 -7.21
N GLN A 12 3.25 -5.11 -8.01
CA GLN A 12 3.37 -6.00 -9.17
C GLN A 12 3.41 -7.47 -8.76
N LEU A 13 4.10 -7.82 -7.67
CA LEU A 13 4.17 -9.19 -7.16
C LEU A 13 2.83 -9.70 -6.60
N LEU A 14 2.01 -8.81 -6.04
CA LEU A 14 0.68 -9.16 -5.52
C LEU A 14 -0.34 -9.47 -6.61
N ASN A 15 -0.07 -9.08 -7.86
CA ASN A 15 -0.93 -9.38 -9.01
C ASN A 15 -0.58 -10.76 -9.60
N GLY A 16 -0.90 -11.83 -8.88
CA GLY A 16 -0.56 -13.18 -9.31
C GLY A 16 -1.34 -14.27 -8.58
N VAL A 17 -0.84 -15.51 -8.73
CA VAL A 17 -1.41 -16.69 -8.08
C VAL A 17 -0.53 -17.09 -6.91
N LEU A 18 -1.15 -17.29 -5.75
CA LEU A 18 -0.50 -17.76 -4.54
C LEU A 18 -1.02 -19.17 -4.19
N CYS A 19 -0.11 -20.13 -4.10
CA CYS A 19 -0.42 -21.47 -3.60
C CYS A 19 -0.06 -21.55 -2.11
N VAL A 20 -1.07 -21.70 -1.24
CA VAL A 20 -0.88 -21.86 0.21
C VAL A 20 -1.38 -23.20 0.69
N TYR A 21 -0.67 -23.77 1.66
CA TYR A 21 -1.19 -24.86 2.46
C TYR A 21 -2.25 -24.32 3.43
N LYS A 22 -3.47 -24.86 3.36
CA LYS A 22 -4.56 -24.54 4.29
C LYS A 22 -4.48 -25.47 5.52
N PRO A 23 -4.25 -24.93 6.72
CA PRO A 23 -4.37 -25.70 7.96
C PRO A 23 -5.80 -26.22 8.16
N ARG A 24 -5.94 -27.39 8.80
CA ARG A 24 -7.25 -28.01 9.06
C ARG A 24 -8.16 -27.12 9.92
N ASP A 25 -7.58 -26.36 10.86
CA ASP A 25 -8.34 -25.68 11.92
C ASP A 25 -8.74 -24.23 11.57
N ILE A 26 -8.47 -23.77 10.35
CA ILE A 26 -8.76 -22.41 9.92
C ILE A 26 -9.72 -22.42 8.72
N SER A 27 -10.75 -21.58 8.77
CA SER A 27 -11.64 -21.38 7.62
C SER A 27 -10.89 -20.72 6.46
N LEU A 28 -11.37 -20.91 5.22
CA LEU A 28 -10.80 -20.21 4.05
C LEU A 28 -10.93 -18.69 4.18
N ALA A 29 -12.04 -18.19 4.72
CA ALA A 29 -12.24 -16.77 4.97
C ALA A 29 -11.22 -16.21 5.97
N SER A 30 -10.98 -16.94 7.07
CA SER A 30 -9.97 -16.58 8.07
C SER A 30 -8.56 -16.60 7.49
N LEU A 31 -8.24 -17.57 6.62
CA LEU A 31 -6.95 -17.64 5.94
C LEU A 31 -6.76 -16.45 5.00
N LYS A 32 -7.74 -16.13 4.15
CA LYS A 32 -7.70 -14.96 3.27
C LYS A 32 -7.49 -13.67 4.07
N LYS A 33 -8.27 -13.46 5.13
CA LYS A 33 -8.14 -12.29 6.01
C LYS A 33 -6.76 -12.20 6.64
N ARG A 34 -6.18 -13.34 7.07
CA ARG A 34 -4.84 -13.37 7.66
C ARG A 34 -3.76 -13.00 6.64
N ILE A 35 -3.86 -13.52 5.42
CA ILE A 35 -2.94 -13.17 4.33
C ILE A 35 -3.02 -11.66 4.03
N VAL A 36 -4.23 -11.11 3.85
CA VAL A 36 -4.44 -9.68 3.60
C VAL A 36 -3.84 -8.84 4.73
N ASN A 37 -4.14 -9.16 5.98
CA ASN A 37 -3.61 -8.42 7.13
C ASN A 37 -2.08 -8.44 7.17
N GLN A 38 -1.46 -9.60 6.90
CA GLN A 38 -0.01 -9.73 6.90
C GLN A 38 0.64 -8.89 5.78
N ILE A 39 0.05 -8.89 4.57
CA ILE A 39 0.54 -8.08 3.45
C ILE A 39 0.43 -6.59 3.78
N VAL A 40 -0.68 -6.15 4.38
CA VAL A 40 -0.86 -4.74 4.79
C VAL A 40 0.15 -4.36 5.87
N GLU A 41 0.35 -5.21 6.88
CA GLU A 41 1.27 -4.93 7.98
C GLU A 41 2.73 -4.86 7.49
N GLU A 42 3.20 -5.88 6.76
CA GLU A 42 4.57 -5.93 6.27
C GLU A 42 4.81 -5.00 5.07
N GLY A 43 3.87 -4.93 4.12
CA GLY A 43 4.01 -4.12 2.90
C GLY A 43 4.17 -2.64 3.21
N ASN A 44 3.47 -2.14 4.24
CA ASN A 44 3.60 -0.76 4.70
C ASN A 44 4.94 -0.47 5.41
N THR A 45 5.72 -1.50 5.78
CA THR A 45 7.09 -1.27 6.29
C THR A 45 8.11 -0.96 5.19
N TYR A 46 7.75 -1.18 3.92
CA TYR A 46 8.56 -0.83 2.75
C TYR A 46 8.22 0.57 2.20
N ASP A 47 7.33 1.29 2.86
CA ASP A 47 6.91 2.64 2.46
C ASP A 47 7.69 3.72 3.22
N ASP A 48 8.86 4.08 2.70
CA ASP A 48 9.70 5.16 3.24
C ASP A 48 9.05 6.56 3.10
N SER A 49 7.97 6.68 2.32
CA SER A 49 7.27 7.96 2.12
C SER A 49 6.56 8.44 3.39
N MET A 50 6.32 7.53 4.33
CA MET A 50 5.78 7.86 5.65
C MET A 50 6.78 8.61 6.52
N ASP A 51 8.08 8.38 6.34
CA ASP A 51 9.14 8.90 7.20
C ASP A 51 9.82 10.16 6.63
N THR A 52 9.65 10.44 5.33
CA THR A 52 10.32 11.56 4.65
C THR A 52 9.35 12.39 3.80
N ILE A 53 8.71 13.38 4.44
CA ILE A 53 7.89 14.36 3.72
C ILE A 53 8.81 15.34 2.98
N PRO A 54 8.73 15.44 1.64
CA PRO A 54 9.62 16.31 0.88
C PRO A 54 9.29 17.78 1.12
N MET A 55 10.31 18.62 1.06
CA MET A 55 10.15 20.08 1.09
C MET A 55 9.86 20.59 -0.33
N ILE A 56 8.85 21.44 -0.47
CA ILE A 56 8.51 22.15 -1.71
C ILE A 56 8.72 23.65 -1.55
N GLU A 57 9.01 24.30 -2.67
CA GLU A 57 9.04 25.76 -2.75
C GLU A 57 7.65 26.28 -3.09
N MET A 58 7.14 27.18 -2.25
CA MET A 58 5.83 27.80 -2.41
C MET A 58 5.99 29.30 -2.62
N PRO A 59 5.30 29.88 -3.62
CA PRO A 59 5.37 31.31 -3.87
C PRO A 59 4.77 32.10 -2.72
N ILE A 60 5.44 33.15 -2.30
CA ILE A 60 4.90 34.18 -1.41
C ILE A 60 4.20 35.19 -2.31
N VAL A 61 2.91 35.38 -2.09
CA VAL A 61 2.07 36.24 -2.93
C VAL A 61 1.63 37.43 -2.10
N GLU A 62 1.91 38.63 -2.59
CA GLU A 62 1.54 39.90 -1.96
C GLU A 62 0.78 40.79 -2.97
N PRO A 63 -0.19 41.59 -2.50
CA PRO A 63 -0.90 42.51 -3.37
C PRO A 63 0.01 43.67 -3.80
N HIS A 64 -0.02 44.00 -5.08
CA HIS A 64 0.65 45.19 -5.61
C HIS A 64 0.03 46.44 -4.96
N PRO A 65 0.84 47.39 -4.45
CA PRO A 65 0.38 48.49 -3.59
C PRO A 65 -0.60 49.47 -4.24
N VAL A 66 -0.75 49.44 -5.56
CA VAL A 66 -1.62 50.38 -6.31
C VAL A 66 -2.76 49.66 -7.03
N THR A 67 -2.46 48.52 -7.64
CA THR A 67 -3.42 47.81 -8.51
C THR A 67 -4.08 46.63 -7.80
N GLU A 68 -3.63 46.31 -6.59
CA GLU A 68 -4.03 45.14 -5.78
C GLU A 68 -3.84 43.79 -6.50
N ALA A 69 -3.15 43.79 -7.65
CA ALA A 69 -2.84 42.58 -8.38
C ALA A 69 -1.88 41.71 -7.56
N LEU A 70 -2.14 40.41 -7.51
CA LEU A 70 -1.32 39.45 -6.78
C LEU A 70 0.04 39.27 -7.48
N LEU A 71 1.13 39.60 -6.77
CA LEU A 71 2.50 39.46 -7.25
C LEU A 71 3.25 38.42 -6.43
N VAL A 72 4.04 37.60 -7.11
CA VAL A 72 4.96 36.67 -6.46
C VAL A 72 6.22 37.44 -6.08
N VAL A 73 6.42 37.67 -4.78
CA VAL A 73 7.54 38.44 -4.24
C VAL A 73 8.73 37.57 -3.82
N GLY A 74 8.54 36.26 -3.76
CA GLY A 74 9.58 35.31 -3.40
C GLY A 74 9.06 33.89 -3.26
N THR A 75 9.90 33.01 -2.71
CA THR A 75 9.54 31.63 -2.43
C THR A 75 9.88 31.28 -0.98
N ARG A 76 9.05 30.42 -0.38
CA ARG A 76 9.31 29.82 0.94
C ARG A 76 9.40 28.31 0.82
N ARG A 77 10.33 27.69 1.54
CA ARG A 77 10.38 26.24 1.67
C ARG A 77 9.39 25.80 2.74
N GLN A 78 8.47 24.90 2.39
CA GLN A 78 7.55 24.28 3.35
C GLN A 78 7.42 22.78 3.05
N LEU A 79 6.92 22.02 4.02
CA LEU A 79 6.61 20.60 3.82
C LEU A 79 5.50 20.44 2.77
N ASP A 80 5.66 19.47 1.88
CA ASP A 80 4.60 19.09 0.95
C ASP A 80 3.55 18.24 1.67
N TYR A 81 2.61 18.92 2.31
CA TYR A 81 1.52 18.25 3.00
C TYR A 81 0.64 17.39 2.09
N ARG A 82 0.71 17.56 0.76
CA ARG A 82 -0.01 16.68 -0.18
C ARG A 82 0.46 15.24 -0.11
N ARG A 83 1.70 15.01 0.32
CA ARG A 83 2.31 13.69 0.50
C ARG A 83 2.35 13.27 1.97
N HIS A 84 1.70 14.01 2.87
CA HIS A 84 1.69 13.70 4.28
C HIS A 84 0.89 12.41 4.54
N PRO A 85 1.34 11.52 5.45
CA PRO A 85 0.61 10.29 5.83
C PRO A 85 -0.87 10.50 6.18
N LEU A 86 -1.16 11.56 6.93
CA LEU A 86 -2.53 11.95 7.29
C LEU A 86 -3.42 12.31 6.08
N MET A 87 -2.84 12.66 4.94
CA MET A 87 -3.56 13.02 3.71
C MET A 87 -3.65 11.82 2.74
N CYS A 88 -2.53 11.15 2.47
CA CYS A 88 -2.50 10.02 1.53
C CYS A 88 -2.95 8.69 2.15
N GLY A 89 -2.84 8.55 3.47
CA GLY A 89 -2.95 7.26 4.15
C GLY A 89 -1.75 6.35 3.87
N LYS A 90 -1.89 5.09 4.26
CA LYS A 90 -0.87 4.05 4.03
C LYS A 90 -0.88 3.57 2.58
N SER A 91 0.28 3.13 2.08
CA SER A 91 0.43 2.57 0.73
C SER A 91 -0.43 1.33 0.46
N PHE A 92 -0.60 0.46 1.47
CA PHE A 92 -1.43 -0.73 1.37
C PHE A 92 -2.58 -0.65 2.38
N ARG A 93 -3.81 -0.86 1.89
CA ARG A 93 -4.99 -1.05 2.74
C ARG A 93 -5.62 -2.41 2.49
N ALA A 94 -6.40 -2.89 3.47
CA ALA A 94 -6.99 -4.22 3.37
C ALA A 94 -8.02 -4.30 2.23
N GLU A 95 -8.74 -3.20 1.99
CA GLU A 95 -9.68 -3.03 0.90
C GLU A 95 -9.05 -3.07 -0.50
N ASP A 96 -7.75 -2.80 -0.61
CA ASP A 96 -7.04 -2.80 -1.89
C ASP A 96 -6.63 -4.22 -2.33
N ILE A 97 -6.65 -5.19 -1.40
CA ILE A 97 -6.15 -6.56 -1.64
C ILE A 97 -7.32 -7.52 -1.78
N MET A 98 -7.56 -7.96 -3.01
CA MET A 98 -8.58 -8.95 -3.33
C MET A 98 -7.95 -10.34 -3.47
N ILE A 99 -8.47 -11.32 -2.71
CA ILE A 99 -8.06 -12.73 -2.81
C ILE A 99 -9.24 -13.59 -3.23
N GLU A 100 -9.19 -14.06 -4.47
CA GLU A 100 -10.15 -15.00 -5.01
C GLU A 100 -9.64 -16.43 -4.90
N GLN A 101 -10.56 -17.36 -4.67
CA GLN A 101 -10.24 -18.78 -4.59
C GLN A 101 -10.41 -19.37 -6.00
N ILE A 102 -9.32 -19.89 -6.57
CA ILE A 102 -9.35 -20.46 -7.93
C ILE A 102 -9.95 -21.87 -7.93
N THR A 103 -9.64 -22.68 -6.92
CA THR A 103 -10.15 -24.05 -6.79
C THR A 103 -11.19 -24.10 -5.70
N GLU A 104 -12.45 -24.38 -6.06
CA GLU A 104 -13.50 -24.66 -5.09
C GLU A 104 -13.19 -25.97 -4.37
N LEU A 105 -12.71 -25.81 -3.14
CA LEU A 105 -12.44 -26.87 -2.19
C LEU A 105 -13.55 -26.79 -1.13
N GLU A 106 -14.12 -27.92 -0.73
CA GLU A 106 -15.09 -27.92 0.36
C GLU A 106 -14.50 -27.28 1.63
N PRO A 107 -15.30 -26.62 2.49
CA PRO A 107 -14.80 -25.83 3.62
C PRO A 107 -13.83 -26.58 4.56
N ALA A 108 -14.04 -27.90 4.70
CA ALA A 108 -13.26 -28.82 5.52
C ALA A 108 -12.25 -29.68 4.71
N SER A 109 -12.16 -29.49 3.40
CA SER A 109 -11.22 -30.21 2.57
C SER A 109 -9.79 -29.67 2.76
N SER A 110 -8.83 -30.59 2.78
CA SER A 110 -7.40 -30.32 2.90
C SER A 110 -6.67 -30.91 1.71
N GLY A 111 -6.33 -30.07 0.73
CA GLY A 111 -5.42 -30.40 -0.37
C GLY A 111 -6.00 -31.29 -1.48
N ILE A 112 -5.44 -31.13 -2.68
CA ILE A 112 -5.48 -32.16 -3.72
C ILE A 112 -4.43 -33.20 -3.31
N CYS A 113 -4.86 -34.41 -2.97
CA CYS A 113 -3.92 -35.52 -2.81
C CYS A 113 -3.37 -35.83 -4.20
N GLY A 114 -2.18 -35.29 -4.52
CA GLY A 114 -1.45 -35.66 -5.71
C GLY A 114 -1.12 -37.14 -5.62
N LYS A 115 -1.87 -37.97 -6.36
CA LYS A 115 -1.38 -39.32 -6.67
C LYS A 115 -0.05 -39.12 -7.38
N HIS A 116 1.03 -39.57 -6.73
CA HIS A 116 2.28 -39.87 -7.39
C HIS A 116 1.97 -40.68 -8.67
N TYR A 117 2.30 -40.11 -9.82
CA TYR A 117 2.48 -40.85 -11.07
C TYR A 117 3.93 -41.33 -11.12
#